data_AF-A0A6G6K875-F1
#
_entry.id   AF-A0A6G6K875-F1
#
_cell.length_a   1.000
_cell.length_b   1.000
_cell.length_c   1.000
_cell.angle_alpha   90.00
_cell.angle_beta   90.00
_cell.angle_gamma   90.00
#
_symmetry.space_group_name_H-M   'P 1'
#
loop_
_entity.id
_entity.type
_entity.pdbx_description
1 polymer ?
#
loop_
_entity_poly.entity_id
_entity_poly.type
_entity_poly.pdbx_seq_one_letter_code
_entity_poly.pdbx_strand_id
1 'polypeptide(L)'
;MPGEHIDKLVKEYTDKMTYTGMTSEQRAKATPEEIELDKTKYGAEIGTQIFKEIESSSLSPEEKQEVYQKLVKAGVQDELDHTQDPATLLRGNTATTRFMSDYMNTYAKEYVDAMYEDTLEAALKAKSQLPDSLVGKKVDSPYGHIEDVTEEDKTKLHKAYGEVAKTSIESSERNLSKLSPEARAFMKAALEPVGTNKEAMNTATASTLLLRCASPMMSANGNLLRDNVETQEVGNLLMGANIALQTYANSMNRSHDNPLPSTKPQNVVSNGLRTKDGMEQTTSAYKAISEGSDSINTFVSKLPPKVGDVGVDLSKEVDNTKRVTEILRRGELKPFEDRIKQLEATQKQLKENPTIGDHIKCFFKHGLKGVQGEIDKIEGKIQTTSMARQGVFEGKSVEELQQKLQGMKVDRAEFALAMEMVGREVGRKALEDAHNMTPTISDNQEVQARDTHTRAKAEKENLDKGIKQQEKVLSVREKLGPKAPQQGQGEKQGKSLSV
;
A
#
# COMPACT_ATOMS: atom_id res chain seq x y z
N MET A 1 -9.62 -44.41 14.12
CA MET A 1 -8.17 -44.08 14.16
C MET A 1 -7.99 -42.59 13.90
N PRO A 2 -6.95 -41.91 14.41
CA PRO A 2 -6.80 -40.45 14.28
C PRO A 2 -6.90 -39.90 12.83
N GLY A 3 -6.50 -40.68 11.82
CA GLY A 3 -6.54 -40.26 10.41
C GLY A 3 -7.90 -40.41 9.67
N GLU A 4 -8.83 -41.24 10.15
CA GLU A 4 -10.10 -41.48 9.43
C GLU A 4 -11.01 -40.24 9.39
N HIS A 5 -10.88 -39.36 10.38
CA HIS A 5 -11.60 -38.09 10.41
C HIS A 5 -11.05 -37.09 9.38
N ILE A 6 -9.73 -37.02 9.22
CA ILE A 6 -9.06 -36.13 8.26
C ILE A 6 -9.42 -36.53 6.82
N ASP A 7 -9.37 -37.81 6.47
CA ASP A 7 -9.69 -38.26 5.12
C ASP A 7 -11.15 -38.00 4.74
N LYS A 8 -12.07 -38.15 5.71
CA LYS A 8 -13.48 -37.80 5.52
C LYS A 8 -13.66 -36.30 5.28
N LEU A 9 -12.97 -35.47 6.07
CA LEU A 9 -13.02 -34.02 5.95
C LEU A 9 -12.43 -33.54 4.61
N VAL A 10 -11.27 -34.08 4.22
CA VAL A 10 -10.64 -33.81 2.93
C VAL A 10 -11.60 -34.16 1.80
N LYS A 11 -12.23 -35.33 1.84
CA LYS A 11 -13.21 -35.73 0.82
C LYS A 11 -14.36 -34.74 0.71
N GLU A 12 -14.95 -34.34 1.84
CA GLU A 12 -16.05 -33.36 1.85
C GLU A 12 -15.64 -32.02 1.21
N TYR A 13 -14.44 -31.53 1.55
CA TYR A 13 -13.94 -30.28 0.99
C TYR A 13 -13.53 -30.42 -0.48
N THR A 14 -12.93 -31.54 -0.90
CA THR A 14 -12.65 -31.82 -2.31
C THR A 14 -13.95 -31.82 -3.12
N ASP A 15 -14.99 -32.53 -2.66
CA ASP A 15 -16.29 -32.57 -3.33
C ASP A 15 -16.91 -31.17 -3.50
N LYS A 16 -16.70 -30.26 -2.52
CA LYS A 16 -17.10 -28.84 -2.63
C LYS A 16 -16.22 -28.06 -3.62
N MET A 17 -14.90 -28.27 -3.61
CA MET A 17 -13.96 -27.52 -4.45
C MET A 17 -14.07 -27.87 -5.93
N THR A 18 -14.33 -29.14 -6.27
CA THR A 18 -14.37 -29.65 -7.65
C THR A 18 -15.77 -29.67 -8.24
N TYR A 19 -16.77 -29.18 -7.50
CA TYR A 19 -18.13 -29.07 -7.99
C TYR A 19 -18.20 -28.15 -9.22
N THR A 20 -18.63 -28.69 -10.36
CA THR A 20 -18.66 -27.97 -11.65
C THR A 20 -19.97 -27.25 -11.94
N GLY A 21 -20.92 -27.28 -11.01
CA GLY A 21 -22.24 -26.69 -11.18
C GLY A 21 -23.15 -27.49 -12.10
N MET A 22 -24.42 -27.09 -12.17
CA MET A 22 -25.37 -27.67 -13.12
C MET A 22 -25.00 -27.34 -14.57
N THR A 23 -25.08 -28.34 -15.46
CA THR A 23 -24.98 -28.13 -16.91
C THR A 23 -26.15 -27.30 -17.44
N SER A 24 -26.02 -26.72 -18.63
CA SER A 24 -27.11 -25.98 -19.28
C SER A 24 -28.41 -26.80 -19.41
N GLU A 25 -28.29 -28.11 -19.64
CA GLU A 25 -29.44 -29.02 -19.73
C GLU A 25 -30.07 -29.34 -18.37
N GLN A 26 -29.26 -29.45 -17.32
CA GLN A 26 -29.74 -29.60 -15.95
C GLN A 26 -30.42 -28.32 -15.48
N ARG A 27 -29.82 -27.17 -15.75
CA ARG A 27 -30.33 -25.85 -15.40
C ARG A 27 -31.64 -25.52 -16.12
N ALA A 28 -31.83 -26.01 -17.35
CA ALA A 28 -33.09 -25.87 -18.09
C ALA A 28 -34.26 -26.68 -17.49
N LYS A 29 -33.96 -27.68 -16.64
CA LYS A 29 -34.95 -28.56 -15.99
C LYS A 29 -35.07 -28.32 -14.48
N ALA A 30 -34.21 -27.47 -13.92
CA ALA A 30 -34.16 -27.17 -12.50
C ALA A 30 -35.17 -26.08 -12.11
N THR A 31 -35.70 -26.17 -10.91
CA THR A 31 -36.52 -25.12 -10.28
C THR A 31 -35.67 -23.88 -9.95
N PRO A 32 -36.28 -22.69 -9.81
CA PRO A 32 -35.56 -21.50 -9.38
C PRO A 32 -34.79 -21.69 -8.06
N GLU A 33 -35.35 -22.44 -7.11
CA GLU A 33 -34.73 -22.78 -5.84
C GLU A 33 -33.49 -23.68 -6.01
N GLU A 34 -33.56 -24.66 -6.91
CA GLU A 34 -32.43 -25.54 -7.24
C GLU A 34 -31.30 -24.79 -7.96
N ILE A 35 -31.65 -23.84 -8.85
CA ILE A 35 -30.68 -22.97 -9.53
C ILE A 35 -30.00 -22.03 -8.52
N GLU A 36 -30.75 -21.48 -7.57
CA GLU A 36 -30.16 -20.63 -6.54
C GLU A 36 -29.26 -21.42 -5.58
N LEU A 37 -29.66 -22.64 -5.22
CA LEU A 37 -28.83 -23.55 -4.45
C LEU A 37 -27.54 -23.95 -5.21
N ASP A 38 -27.62 -24.21 -6.52
CA ASP A 38 -26.45 -24.47 -7.39
C ASP A 38 -25.46 -23.30 -7.36
N LYS A 39 -25.95 -22.05 -7.48
CA LYS A 39 -25.09 -20.85 -7.39
C LYS A 39 -24.40 -20.71 -6.03
N THR A 40 -25.05 -21.10 -4.93
CA THR A 40 -24.41 -21.05 -3.61
C THR A 40 -23.33 -22.12 -3.42
N LYS A 41 -23.38 -23.20 -4.20
CA LYS A 41 -22.46 -24.33 -4.15
C LYS A 41 -21.38 -24.28 -5.21
N TYR A 42 -21.42 -23.30 -6.10
CA TYR A 42 -20.53 -23.18 -7.26
C TYR A 42 -19.89 -21.79 -7.33
N GLY A 43 -18.55 -21.73 -7.31
CA GLY A 43 -17.81 -20.49 -7.51
C GLY A 43 -16.43 -20.47 -6.85
N ALA A 44 -15.58 -19.52 -7.27
CA ALA A 44 -14.22 -19.40 -6.75
C ALA A 44 -14.16 -19.10 -5.24
N GLU A 45 -15.17 -18.41 -4.69
CA GLU A 45 -15.24 -18.06 -3.26
C GLU A 45 -15.30 -19.27 -2.32
N ILE A 46 -15.68 -20.45 -2.82
CA ILE A 46 -15.68 -21.70 -2.05
C ILE A 46 -14.29 -22.01 -1.51
N GLY A 47 -13.24 -21.75 -2.30
CA GLY A 47 -11.87 -21.93 -1.84
C GLY A 47 -11.54 -21.10 -0.60
N THR A 48 -11.98 -19.84 -0.59
CA THR A 48 -11.84 -18.94 0.57
C THR A 48 -12.65 -19.42 1.77
N GLN A 49 -13.86 -19.93 1.54
CA GLN A 49 -14.72 -20.44 2.61
C GLN A 49 -14.09 -21.66 3.29
N ILE A 50 -13.63 -22.64 2.50
CA ILE A 50 -12.97 -23.85 3.00
C ILE A 50 -11.70 -23.50 3.78
N PHE A 51 -10.88 -22.58 3.26
CA PHE A 51 -9.70 -22.11 3.99
C PHE A 51 -10.08 -21.56 5.37
N LYS A 52 -11.10 -20.69 5.44
CA LYS A 52 -11.58 -20.12 6.72
C LYS A 52 -12.19 -21.17 7.66
N GLU A 53 -12.91 -22.16 7.13
CA GLU A 53 -13.46 -23.27 7.90
C GLU A 53 -12.36 -24.11 8.53
N ILE A 54 -11.28 -24.40 7.80
CA ILE A 54 -10.12 -25.12 8.34
C ILE A 54 -9.40 -24.25 9.37
N GLU A 55 -9.16 -22.97 9.09
CA GLU A 55 -8.49 -22.06 10.03
C GLU A 55 -9.25 -21.89 11.35
N SER A 56 -10.58 -21.83 11.30
CA SER A 56 -11.45 -21.69 12.49
C SER A 56 -11.82 -23.02 13.15
N SER A 57 -11.42 -24.15 12.58
CA SER A 57 -11.69 -25.47 13.14
C SER A 57 -10.88 -25.74 14.42
N SER A 58 -11.32 -26.75 15.17
CA SER A 58 -10.63 -27.26 16.36
C SER A 58 -9.45 -28.19 16.06
N LEU A 59 -9.08 -28.36 14.79
CA LEU A 59 -7.93 -29.18 14.38
C LEU A 59 -6.63 -28.60 14.95
N SER A 60 -5.67 -29.47 15.26
CA SER A 60 -4.31 -29.04 15.62
C SER A 60 -3.62 -28.38 14.42
N PRO A 61 -2.56 -27.57 14.63
CA PRO A 61 -1.77 -27.02 13.53
C PRO A 61 -1.29 -28.08 12.54
N GLU A 62 -0.83 -29.23 13.03
CA GLU A 62 -0.33 -30.34 12.21
C GLU A 62 -1.46 -30.98 11.38
N GLU A 63 -2.63 -31.19 12.00
CA GLU A 63 -3.81 -31.73 11.30
C GLU A 63 -4.30 -30.78 10.21
N LYS A 64 -4.30 -29.46 10.46
CA LYS A 64 -4.62 -28.44 9.44
C LYS A 64 -3.66 -28.54 8.26
N GLN A 65 -2.36 -28.65 8.53
CA GLN A 65 -1.34 -28.79 7.48
C GLN A 65 -1.52 -30.07 6.66
N GLU A 66 -1.89 -31.18 7.30
CA GLU A 66 -2.22 -32.42 6.60
C GLU A 66 -3.44 -32.25 5.67
N VAL A 67 -4.51 -31.62 6.17
CA VAL A 67 -5.71 -31.31 5.37
C VAL A 67 -5.34 -30.41 4.18
N TYR A 68 -4.57 -29.34 4.40
CA TYR A 68 -4.16 -28.42 3.34
C TYR A 68 -3.37 -29.09 2.23
N GLN A 69 -2.40 -29.93 2.57
CA GLN A 69 -1.58 -30.67 1.60
C GLN A 69 -2.41 -31.68 0.80
N LYS A 70 -3.32 -32.41 1.46
CA LYS A 70 -4.22 -33.36 0.77
C LYS A 70 -5.20 -32.63 -0.16
N LEU A 71 -5.75 -31.49 0.27
CA LEU A 71 -6.69 -30.71 -0.53
C LEU A 71 -6.06 -30.08 -1.75
N VAL A 72 -4.89 -29.44 -1.61
CA VAL A 72 -4.24 -28.83 -2.78
C VAL A 72 -3.84 -29.90 -3.80
N LYS A 73 -3.38 -31.07 -3.34
CA LYS A 73 -3.07 -32.19 -4.23
C LYS A 73 -4.32 -32.66 -5.00
N ALA A 74 -5.44 -32.83 -4.32
CA ALA A 74 -6.70 -33.21 -4.96
C ALA A 74 -7.20 -32.14 -5.94
N GLY A 75 -7.17 -30.86 -5.55
CA GLY A 75 -7.62 -29.75 -6.38
C GLY A 75 -6.75 -29.54 -7.63
N VAL A 76 -5.43 -29.73 -7.52
CA VAL A 76 -4.54 -29.65 -8.69
C VAL A 76 -4.71 -30.87 -9.60
N GLN A 77 -4.91 -32.07 -9.06
CA GLN A 77 -5.23 -33.25 -9.86
C GLN A 77 -6.52 -33.06 -10.65
N ASP A 78 -7.58 -32.57 -10.01
CA ASP A 78 -8.85 -32.28 -10.67
C ASP A 78 -8.70 -31.24 -11.78
N GLU A 79 -7.98 -30.13 -11.53
CA GLU A 79 -7.72 -29.17 -12.60
C GLU A 79 -6.90 -29.77 -13.75
N LEU A 80 -5.92 -30.62 -13.45
CA LEU A 80 -5.11 -31.29 -14.46
C LEU A 80 -5.97 -32.22 -15.34
N ASP A 81 -6.89 -32.97 -14.75
CA ASP A 81 -7.79 -33.90 -15.47
C ASP A 81 -8.72 -33.18 -16.44
N HIS A 82 -9.04 -31.90 -16.16
CA HIS A 82 -9.90 -31.06 -16.99
C HIS A 82 -9.14 -30.07 -17.89
N THR A 83 -7.83 -29.98 -17.76
CA THR A 83 -6.99 -29.06 -18.54
C THR A 83 -6.50 -29.72 -19.83
N GLN A 84 -6.89 -29.16 -20.99
CA GLN A 84 -6.44 -29.67 -22.29
C GLN A 84 -4.99 -29.31 -22.61
N ASP A 85 -4.56 -28.10 -22.27
CA ASP A 85 -3.19 -27.61 -22.46
C ASP A 85 -2.53 -27.45 -21.08
N PRO A 86 -1.57 -28.32 -20.70
CA PRO A 86 -0.84 -28.22 -19.43
C PRO A 86 -0.22 -26.85 -19.15
N ALA A 87 0.10 -26.09 -20.20
CA ALA A 87 0.61 -24.74 -20.05
C ALA A 87 -0.44 -23.78 -19.46
N THR A 88 -1.73 -24.13 -19.44
CA THR A 88 -2.85 -23.33 -18.91
C THR A 88 -3.35 -23.73 -17.53
N LEU A 89 -2.77 -24.79 -16.94
CA LEU A 89 -3.11 -25.29 -15.60
C LEU A 89 -3.11 -24.17 -14.56
N LEU A 90 -4.12 -24.10 -13.68
CA LEU A 90 -4.20 -23.09 -12.63
C LEU A 90 -4.06 -21.65 -13.18
N ARG A 91 -4.48 -21.33 -14.40
CA ARG A 91 -4.58 -19.92 -14.84
C ARG A 91 -5.94 -19.29 -14.52
N GLY A 92 -6.96 -20.13 -14.36
CA GLY A 92 -8.32 -19.70 -14.05
C GLY A 92 -8.49 -19.18 -12.62
N ASN A 93 -9.63 -18.54 -12.39
CA ASN A 93 -10.12 -18.21 -11.06
C ASN A 93 -11.15 -19.28 -10.64
N THR A 94 -10.64 -20.34 -10.04
CA THR A 94 -11.34 -21.54 -9.55
C THR A 94 -11.34 -21.59 -8.02
N ALA A 95 -12.10 -22.51 -7.43
CA ALA A 95 -12.05 -22.73 -5.98
C ALA A 95 -10.63 -23.15 -5.52
N THR A 96 -9.98 -24.06 -6.24
CA THR A 96 -8.59 -24.50 -5.98
C THR A 96 -7.63 -23.33 -5.94
N THR A 97 -7.66 -22.51 -6.97
CA THR A 97 -6.73 -21.39 -7.13
C THR A 97 -6.96 -20.28 -6.10
N ARG A 98 -8.21 -20.09 -5.67
CA ARG A 98 -8.56 -19.15 -4.59
C ARG A 98 -8.08 -19.66 -3.23
N PHE A 99 -8.33 -20.93 -2.93
CA PHE A 99 -7.82 -21.61 -1.74
C PHE A 99 -6.29 -21.52 -1.64
N MET A 100 -5.58 -21.78 -2.74
CA MET A 100 -4.12 -21.62 -2.79
C MET A 100 -3.67 -20.19 -2.50
N SER A 101 -4.39 -19.19 -3.01
CA SER A 101 -4.08 -17.78 -2.77
C SER A 101 -4.19 -17.43 -1.28
N ASP A 102 -5.28 -17.83 -0.63
CA ASP A 102 -5.50 -17.53 0.80
C ASP A 102 -4.52 -18.26 1.72
N TYR A 103 -4.21 -19.52 1.39
CA TYR A 103 -3.17 -20.29 2.08
C TYR A 103 -1.80 -19.59 1.98
N MET A 104 -1.37 -19.23 0.77
CA MET A 104 -0.07 -18.61 0.58
C MET A 104 0.01 -17.21 1.21
N ASN A 105 -1.06 -16.42 1.18
CA ASN A 105 -1.12 -15.13 1.86
C ASN A 105 -0.94 -15.25 3.38
N THR A 106 -1.33 -16.39 3.96
CA THR A 106 -1.21 -16.65 5.40
C THR A 106 0.15 -17.22 5.76
N TYR A 107 0.57 -18.29 5.07
CA TYR A 107 1.74 -19.08 5.44
C TYR A 107 3.03 -18.69 4.71
N ALA A 108 2.97 -17.95 3.60
CA ALA A 108 4.14 -17.46 2.87
C ALA A 108 4.37 -15.95 3.08
N LYS A 109 3.90 -15.39 4.19
CA LYS A 109 3.94 -13.93 4.44
C LYS A 109 5.35 -13.34 4.36
N GLU A 110 6.35 -13.97 4.99
CA GLU A 110 7.73 -13.46 4.97
C GLU A 110 8.32 -13.42 3.54
N TYR A 111 8.03 -14.45 2.75
CA TYR A 111 8.38 -14.50 1.33
C TYR A 111 7.72 -13.37 0.53
N VAL A 112 6.41 -13.19 0.70
CA VAL A 112 5.61 -12.18 -0.01
C VAL A 112 6.06 -10.77 0.37
N ASP A 113 6.27 -10.50 1.66
CA ASP A 113 6.73 -9.20 2.16
C ASP A 113 8.13 -8.87 1.61
N ALA A 114 9.04 -9.84 1.59
CA ALA A 114 10.39 -9.66 1.04
C ALA A 114 10.37 -9.40 -0.48
N MET A 115 9.50 -10.09 -1.22
CA MET A 115 9.30 -9.82 -2.64
C MET A 115 8.76 -8.42 -2.87
N TYR A 116 7.79 -7.99 -2.06
CA TYR A 116 7.21 -6.66 -2.15
C TYR A 116 8.27 -5.58 -1.92
N GLU A 117 9.10 -5.77 -0.90
CA GLU A 117 10.18 -4.86 -0.53
C GLU A 117 11.14 -4.61 -1.68
N ASP A 118 11.69 -5.68 -2.25
CA ASP A 118 12.60 -5.58 -3.40
C ASP A 118 11.92 -4.92 -4.61
N THR A 119 10.64 -5.24 -4.85
CA THR A 119 9.86 -4.69 -5.96
C THR A 119 9.57 -3.20 -5.76
N LEU A 120 9.25 -2.80 -4.53
CA LEU A 120 8.98 -1.42 -4.16
C LEU A 120 10.25 -0.57 -4.23
N GLU A 121 11.38 -1.10 -3.77
CA GLU A 121 12.69 -0.47 -3.92
C GLU A 121 13.02 -0.24 -5.39
N ALA A 122 12.81 -1.24 -6.26
CA ALA A 122 12.99 -1.09 -7.69
C ALA A 122 12.07 -0.01 -8.29
N ALA A 123 10.81 0.05 -7.85
CA ALA A 123 9.87 1.08 -8.30
C ALA A 123 10.30 2.49 -7.85
N LEU A 124 10.80 2.64 -6.62
CA LEU A 124 11.33 3.90 -6.11
C LEU A 124 12.58 4.33 -6.88
N LYS A 125 13.48 3.40 -7.17
CA LYS A 125 14.66 3.65 -8.02
C LYS A 125 14.25 4.08 -9.43
N ALA A 126 13.32 3.35 -10.05
CA ALA A 126 12.82 3.64 -11.40
C ALA A 126 12.05 4.97 -11.48
N LYS A 127 11.37 5.38 -10.40
CA LYS A 127 10.70 6.69 -10.32
C LYS A 127 11.66 7.84 -10.63
N SER A 128 12.91 7.77 -10.16
CA SER A 128 13.92 8.82 -10.41
C SER A 128 14.33 8.97 -11.88
N GLN A 129 14.00 7.99 -12.72
CA GLN A 129 14.36 7.94 -14.14
C GLN A 129 13.16 8.24 -15.05
N LEU A 130 11.99 8.52 -14.47
CA LEU A 130 10.80 8.85 -15.24
C LEU A 130 10.93 10.24 -15.90
N PRO A 131 10.50 10.38 -17.16
CA PRO A 131 10.34 11.68 -17.80
C PRO A 131 9.45 12.64 -17.00
N ASP A 132 9.78 13.94 -17.04
CA ASP A 132 8.98 14.99 -16.40
C ASP A 132 7.52 15.02 -16.90
N SER A 133 7.29 14.62 -18.16
CA SER A 133 5.95 14.52 -18.77
C SER A 133 5.02 13.52 -18.07
N LEU A 134 5.57 12.62 -17.23
CA LEU A 134 4.84 11.60 -16.48
C LEU A 134 4.65 11.94 -14.99
N VAL A 135 5.30 12.98 -14.49
CA VAL A 135 5.19 13.40 -13.08
C VAL A 135 3.77 13.91 -12.80
N GLY A 136 3.14 13.39 -11.74
CA GLY A 136 1.77 13.75 -11.35
C GLY A 136 0.67 13.31 -12.31
N LYS A 137 0.95 12.44 -13.29
CA LYS A 137 -0.06 11.85 -14.17
C LYS A 137 -0.54 10.50 -13.64
N LYS A 138 -1.86 10.33 -13.54
CA LYS A 138 -2.47 9.02 -13.30
C LYS A 138 -2.44 8.19 -14.59
N VAL A 139 -1.92 6.97 -14.51
CA VAL A 139 -1.96 6.02 -15.63
C VAL A 139 -3.00 4.95 -15.32
N ASP A 140 -4.23 5.16 -15.81
CA ASP A 140 -5.36 4.26 -15.54
C ASP A 140 -5.17 2.87 -16.19
N SER A 141 -4.63 2.84 -17.40
CA SER A 141 -4.28 1.62 -18.13
C SER A 141 -2.78 1.59 -18.40
N PRO A 142 -1.98 0.84 -17.63
CA PRO A 142 -0.58 0.63 -17.98
C PRO A 142 -0.49 0.00 -19.39
N TYR A 143 0.43 0.48 -20.22
CA TYR A 143 0.55 0.16 -21.66
C TYR A 143 -0.56 0.69 -22.58
N GLY A 144 -1.50 1.48 -22.04
CA GLY A 144 -2.56 2.14 -22.81
C GLY A 144 -2.16 3.51 -23.35
N HIS A 145 -3.16 4.24 -23.87
CA HIS A 145 -2.99 5.64 -24.23
C HIS A 145 -2.80 6.49 -22.95
N ILE A 146 -1.83 7.42 -23.00
CA ILE A 146 -1.59 8.41 -21.95
C ILE A 146 -1.62 9.78 -22.64
N GLU A 147 -2.52 10.64 -22.18
CA GLU A 147 -2.76 11.96 -22.75
C GLU A 147 -1.54 12.88 -22.54
N ASP A 148 -1.18 13.64 -23.57
CA ASP A 148 -0.03 14.55 -23.62
C ASP A 148 1.34 13.92 -23.32
N VAL A 149 1.50 12.61 -23.53
CA VAL A 149 2.78 11.91 -23.37
C VAL A 149 3.26 11.37 -24.72
N THR A 150 4.51 11.66 -25.04
CA THR A 150 5.15 11.23 -26.29
C THR A 150 5.36 9.71 -26.33
N GLU A 151 5.45 9.12 -27.51
CA GLU A 151 5.77 7.69 -27.64
C GLU A 151 7.17 7.35 -27.10
N GLU A 152 8.11 8.30 -27.14
CA GLU A 152 9.44 8.14 -26.54
C GLU A 152 9.35 8.00 -25.02
N ASP A 153 8.58 8.87 -24.36
CA ASP A 153 8.39 8.83 -22.91
C ASP A 153 7.59 7.59 -22.47
N LYS A 154 6.61 7.16 -23.27
CA LYS A 154 5.93 5.86 -23.07
C LYS A 154 6.91 4.70 -23.16
N THR A 155 7.86 4.75 -24.10
CA THR A 155 8.90 3.72 -24.23
C THR A 155 9.81 3.68 -23.01
N LYS A 156 10.20 4.84 -22.46
CA LYS A 156 10.95 4.94 -21.20
C LYS A 156 10.15 4.39 -20.01
N LEU A 157 8.86 4.69 -19.93
CA LEU A 157 7.96 4.15 -18.92
C LEU A 157 7.82 2.62 -19.03
N HIS A 158 7.65 2.08 -20.23
CA HIS A 158 7.59 0.63 -20.47
C HIS A 158 8.89 -0.07 -20.09
N LYS A 159 10.04 0.57 -20.35
CA LYS A 159 11.35 0.08 -19.91
C LYS A 159 11.41 0.04 -18.38
N ALA A 160 10.98 1.10 -17.70
CA ALA A 160 10.91 1.14 -16.23
C ALA A 160 9.98 0.05 -15.67
N TYR A 161 8.82 -0.22 -16.29
CA TYR A 161 7.97 -1.35 -15.92
C TYR A 161 8.70 -2.70 -16.06
N GLY A 162 9.49 -2.87 -17.12
CA GLY A 162 10.32 -4.05 -17.33
C GLY A 162 11.39 -4.21 -16.25
N GLU A 163 12.10 -3.14 -15.89
CA GLU A 163 13.14 -3.19 -14.85
C GLU A 163 12.55 -3.60 -13.49
N VAL A 164 11.42 -3.01 -13.10
CA VAL A 164 10.72 -3.37 -11.84
C VAL A 164 10.20 -4.81 -11.89
N ALA A 165 9.62 -5.25 -13.02
CA ALA A 165 9.15 -6.62 -13.18
C ALA A 165 10.30 -7.64 -13.14
N LYS A 166 11.44 -7.32 -13.75
CA LYS A 166 12.66 -8.14 -13.67
C LYS A 166 13.09 -8.34 -12.22
N THR A 167 13.19 -7.25 -11.44
CA THR A 167 13.52 -7.34 -10.02
C THR A 167 12.49 -8.17 -9.25
N SER A 168 11.21 -8.08 -9.60
CA SER A 168 10.16 -8.90 -8.98
C SER A 168 10.37 -10.40 -9.21
N ILE A 169 10.72 -10.80 -10.44
CA ILE A 169 11.00 -12.21 -10.81
C ILE A 169 12.21 -12.72 -10.03
N GLU A 170 13.34 -12.00 -10.10
CA GLU A 170 14.58 -12.37 -9.44
C GLU A 170 14.43 -12.37 -7.91
N SER A 171 13.63 -11.45 -7.36
CA SER A 171 13.29 -11.43 -5.94
C SER A 171 12.47 -12.65 -5.53
N SER A 172 11.54 -13.09 -6.39
CA SER A 172 10.77 -14.32 -6.17
C SER A 172 11.67 -15.55 -6.05
N GLU A 173 12.79 -15.57 -6.77
CA GLU A 173 13.75 -16.68 -6.79
C GLU A 173 14.72 -16.61 -5.60
N ARG A 174 15.27 -15.42 -5.33
CA ARG A 174 16.19 -15.20 -4.20
C ARG A 174 15.54 -15.43 -2.84
N ASN A 175 14.27 -15.06 -2.71
CA ASN A 175 13.56 -15.15 -1.44
C ASN A 175 12.88 -16.51 -1.22
N LEU A 176 13.02 -17.52 -2.09
CA LEU A 176 12.37 -18.83 -1.89
C LEU A 176 12.71 -19.47 -0.53
N SER A 177 13.88 -19.17 0.04
CA SER A 177 14.26 -19.62 1.38
C SER A 177 13.42 -19.01 2.52
N LYS A 178 12.69 -17.93 2.27
CA LYS A 178 11.74 -17.29 3.20
C LYS A 178 10.34 -17.90 3.13
N LEU A 179 10.09 -18.87 2.25
CA LEU A 179 8.90 -19.71 2.37
C LEU A 179 8.98 -20.49 3.68
N SER A 180 7.92 -20.41 4.49
CA SER A 180 7.79 -21.20 5.71
C SER A 180 7.88 -22.71 5.41
N PRO A 181 8.28 -23.54 6.38
CA PRO A 181 8.26 -25.00 6.21
C PRO A 181 6.91 -25.52 5.70
N GLU A 182 5.80 -24.96 6.21
CA GLU A 182 4.43 -25.26 5.83
C GLU A 182 4.15 -24.88 4.38
N ALA A 183 4.56 -23.68 3.94
CA ALA A 183 4.38 -23.24 2.56
C ALA A 183 5.21 -24.08 1.57
N ARG A 184 6.42 -24.50 1.95
CA ARG A 184 7.25 -25.39 1.13
C ARG A 184 6.62 -26.77 0.98
N ALA A 185 6.11 -27.34 2.07
CA ALA A 185 5.42 -28.63 2.05
C ALA A 185 4.13 -28.57 1.20
N PHE A 186 3.35 -27.51 1.35
CA PHE A 186 2.17 -27.24 0.55
C PHE A 186 2.47 -27.13 -0.95
N MET A 187 3.49 -26.34 -1.32
CA MET A 187 3.91 -26.20 -2.72
C MET A 187 4.40 -27.53 -3.30
N LYS A 188 5.15 -28.31 -2.52
CA LYS A 188 5.57 -29.65 -2.94
C LYS A 188 4.35 -30.55 -3.19
N ALA A 189 3.39 -30.60 -2.26
CA ALA A 189 2.16 -31.37 -2.40
C ALA A 189 1.33 -30.94 -3.62
N ALA A 190 1.25 -29.63 -3.89
CA ALA A 190 0.57 -29.08 -5.05
C ALA A 190 1.21 -29.52 -6.38
N LEU A 191 2.52 -29.82 -6.39
CA LEU A 191 3.27 -30.25 -7.57
C LEU A 191 3.39 -31.78 -7.70
N GLU A 192 2.93 -32.57 -6.73
CA GLU A 192 2.93 -34.03 -6.88
C GLU A 192 2.06 -34.53 -8.05
N PRO A 193 0.83 -34.02 -8.28
CA PRO A 193 -0.04 -34.48 -9.37
C PRO A 193 0.57 -34.26 -10.76
N VAL A 194 1.37 -33.21 -10.95
CA VAL A 194 1.96 -32.91 -12.26
C VAL A 194 3.08 -33.88 -12.65
N GLY A 195 3.62 -34.63 -11.69
CA GLY A 195 4.64 -35.65 -11.92
C GLY A 195 5.86 -35.12 -12.70
N THR A 196 6.15 -35.74 -13.84
CA THR A 196 7.27 -35.35 -14.72
C THR A 196 6.89 -34.36 -15.82
N ASN A 197 5.63 -33.90 -15.87
CA ASN A 197 5.18 -32.92 -16.85
C ASN A 197 5.75 -31.53 -16.51
N LYS A 198 6.84 -31.18 -17.21
CA LYS A 198 7.56 -29.91 -17.00
C LYS A 198 6.69 -28.69 -17.28
N GLU A 199 5.81 -28.75 -18.28
CA GLU A 199 4.95 -27.63 -18.63
C GLU A 199 3.93 -27.36 -17.52
N ALA A 200 3.25 -28.41 -17.05
CA ALA A 200 2.34 -28.32 -15.91
C ALA A 200 3.05 -27.82 -14.64
N MET A 201 4.24 -28.34 -14.34
CA MET A 201 5.04 -27.90 -13.18
C MET A 201 5.40 -26.42 -13.25
N ASN A 202 5.91 -25.96 -14.40
CA ASN A 202 6.28 -24.57 -14.59
C ASN A 202 5.08 -23.64 -14.44
N THR A 203 3.95 -24.01 -15.06
CA THR A 203 2.73 -23.20 -14.98
C THR A 203 2.15 -23.20 -13.57
N ALA A 204 2.06 -24.36 -12.90
CA ALA A 204 1.53 -24.44 -11.54
C ALA A 204 2.37 -23.61 -10.56
N THR A 205 3.70 -23.68 -10.69
CA THR A 205 4.62 -22.92 -9.84
C THR A 205 4.52 -21.42 -10.12
N ALA A 206 4.61 -21.00 -11.38
CA ALA A 206 4.51 -19.60 -11.79
C ALA A 206 3.15 -19.00 -11.39
N SER A 207 2.08 -19.76 -11.59
CA SER A 207 0.73 -19.29 -11.27
C SER A 207 0.50 -19.21 -9.76
N THR A 208 1.18 -20.04 -8.96
CA THR A 208 1.08 -19.93 -7.50
C THR A 208 1.93 -18.79 -6.96
N LEU A 209 3.23 -18.78 -7.24
CA LEU A 209 4.13 -17.77 -6.65
C LEU A 209 3.94 -16.38 -7.25
N LEU A 210 3.81 -16.27 -8.57
CA LEU A 210 3.75 -14.97 -9.24
C LEU A 210 2.31 -14.46 -9.34
N LEU A 211 1.39 -15.25 -9.91
CA LEU A 211 0.02 -14.80 -10.17
C LEU A 211 -0.86 -14.73 -8.91
N ARG A 212 -0.62 -15.58 -7.90
CA ARG A 212 -1.46 -15.66 -6.69
C ARG A 212 -0.86 -15.08 -5.44
N CYS A 213 0.47 -14.99 -5.34
CA CYS A 213 1.12 -14.36 -4.21
C CYS A 213 1.57 -12.93 -4.54
N ALA A 214 2.50 -12.78 -5.50
CA ALA A 214 3.10 -11.48 -5.79
C ALA A 214 2.12 -10.50 -6.46
N SER A 215 1.42 -10.96 -7.50
CA SER A 215 0.57 -10.11 -8.34
C SER A 215 -0.59 -9.45 -7.60
N PRO A 216 -1.36 -10.13 -6.73
CA PRO A 216 -2.49 -9.51 -6.03
C PRO A 216 -2.02 -8.40 -5.09
N MET A 217 -0.90 -8.60 -4.39
CA MET A 217 -0.30 -7.59 -3.52
C MET A 217 0.19 -6.37 -4.31
N MET A 218 0.93 -6.59 -5.41
CA MET A 218 1.37 -5.50 -6.29
C MET A 218 0.17 -4.72 -6.84
N SER A 219 -0.90 -5.42 -7.21
CA SER A 219 -2.12 -4.77 -7.71
C SER A 219 -2.83 -3.97 -6.63
N ALA A 220 -3.02 -4.53 -5.43
CA ALA A 220 -3.72 -3.87 -4.34
C ALA A 220 -2.97 -2.62 -3.88
N ASN A 221 -1.67 -2.75 -3.64
CA ASN A 221 -0.83 -1.65 -3.17
C ASN A 221 -0.57 -0.63 -4.29
N GLY A 222 -0.35 -1.10 -5.53
CA GLY A 222 -0.20 -0.25 -6.70
C GLY A 222 -1.42 0.63 -6.93
N ASN A 223 -2.64 0.08 -6.80
CA ASN A 223 -3.87 0.87 -6.89
C ASN A 223 -3.98 1.93 -5.79
N LEU A 224 -3.75 1.56 -4.52
CA LEU A 224 -3.78 2.50 -3.40
C LEU A 224 -2.80 3.66 -3.61
N LEU A 225 -1.55 3.34 -3.99
CA LEU A 225 -0.51 4.34 -4.20
C LEU A 225 -0.79 5.22 -5.43
N ARG A 226 -1.36 4.64 -6.50
CA ARG A 226 -1.69 5.35 -7.75
C ARG A 226 -2.80 6.38 -7.57
N ASP A 227 -3.73 6.13 -6.66
CA ASP A 227 -4.86 7.02 -6.37
C ASP A 227 -4.47 8.22 -5.48
N ASN A 228 -3.26 8.22 -4.92
CA ASN A 228 -2.72 9.30 -4.11
C ASN A 228 -1.63 10.07 -4.89
N VAL A 229 -1.78 11.39 -5.01
CA VAL A 229 -0.90 12.25 -5.84
C VAL A 229 0.57 12.16 -5.40
N GLU A 230 0.84 12.05 -4.09
CA GLU A 230 2.20 12.00 -3.56
C GLU A 230 2.94 10.68 -3.87
N THR A 231 2.19 9.59 -4.09
CA THR A 231 2.74 8.26 -4.37
C THR A 231 2.42 7.72 -5.76
N GLN A 232 1.81 8.56 -6.60
CA GLN A 232 1.17 8.13 -7.83
C GLN A 232 2.13 7.44 -8.80
N GLU A 233 3.35 7.96 -8.97
CA GLU A 233 4.31 7.37 -9.92
C GLU A 233 4.76 5.97 -9.48
N VAL A 234 4.94 5.76 -8.17
CA VAL A 234 5.29 4.44 -7.62
C VAL A 234 4.13 3.48 -7.87
N GLY A 235 2.88 3.91 -7.63
CA GLY A 235 1.70 3.13 -7.94
C GLY A 235 1.59 2.75 -9.42
N ASN A 236 1.83 3.71 -10.32
CA ASN A 236 1.86 3.47 -11.77
C ASN A 236 2.92 2.42 -12.16
N LEU A 237 4.13 2.51 -11.58
CA LEU A 237 5.24 1.57 -11.82
C LEU A 237 4.90 0.16 -11.34
N LEU A 238 4.35 0.02 -10.14
CA LEU A 238 3.92 -1.28 -9.60
C LEU A 238 2.83 -1.92 -10.48
N MET A 239 1.85 -1.13 -10.95
CA MET A 239 0.78 -1.64 -11.81
C MET A 239 1.26 -2.08 -13.19
N GLY A 240 2.15 -1.30 -13.82
CA GLY A 240 2.77 -1.68 -15.10
C GLY A 240 3.66 -2.91 -14.97
N ALA A 241 4.51 -2.95 -13.94
CA ALA A 241 5.34 -4.11 -13.64
C ALA A 241 4.50 -5.36 -13.35
N ASN A 242 3.37 -5.22 -12.66
CA ASN A 242 2.45 -6.33 -12.40
C ASN A 242 1.89 -6.94 -13.69
N ILE A 243 1.53 -6.13 -14.69
CA ILE A 243 1.06 -6.63 -15.99
C ILE A 243 2.19 -7.35 -16.75
N ALA A 244 3.42 -6.81 -16.71
CA ALA A 244 4.57 -7.47 -17.30
C ALA A 244 4.89 -8.82 -16.61
N LEU A 245 4.85 -8.86 -15.28
CA LEU A 245 5.05 -10.06 -14.47
C LEU A 245 4.01 -11.15 -14.78
N GLN A 246 2.73 -10.76 -14.88
CA GLN A 246 1.66 -11.68 -15.26
C GLN A 246 1.86 -12.22 -16.69
N THR A 247 2.27 -11.36 -17.63
CA THR A 247 2.54 -11.76 -19.01
C THR A 247 3.72 -12.73 -19.10
N TYR A 248 4.77 -12.48 -18.30
CA TYR A 248 5.92 -13.36 -18.15
C TYR A 248 5.51 -14.74 -17.61
N ALA A 249 4.80 -14.78 -16.48
CA ALA A 249 4.33 -16.03 -15.87
C ALA A 249 3.45 -16.84 -16.84
N ASN A 250 2.54 -16.18 -17.56
CA ASN A 250 1.67 -16.80 -18.56
C ASN A 250 2.39 -17.26 -19.84
N SER A 251 3.64 -16.86 -20.05
CA SER A 251 4.42 -17.26 -21.22
C SER A 251 5.64 -18.11 -20.87
N MET A 252 5.73 -18.59 -19.63
CA MET A 252 6.91 -19.29 -19.13
C MET A 252 7.25 -20.58 -19.88
N ASN A 253 6.23 -21.30 -20.38
CA ASN A 253 6.43 -22.51 -21.20
C ASN A 253 6.68 -22.23 -22.68
N ARG A 254 6.58 -20.97 -23.13
CA ARG A 254 6.95 -20.66 -24.51
C ARG A 254 8.47 -20.75 -24.64
N SER A 255 8.94 -21.28 -25.77
CA SER A 255 10.36 -21.23 -26.11
C SER A 255 10.83 -19.77 -26.24
N HIS A 256 12.09 -19.51 -25.86
CA HIS A 256 12.77 -18.25 -26.11
C HIS A 256 12.68 -17.85 -27.59
N ASP A 257 12.85 -18.82 -28.48
CA ASP A 257 12.92 -18.62 -29.93
C ASP A 257 11.53 -18.44 -30.57
N ASN A 258 10.45 -18.53 -29.77
CA ASN A 258 9.08 -18.27 -30.19
C ASN A 258 8.45 -17.19 -29.29
N PRO A 259 8.82 -15.91 -29.49
CA PRO A 259 8.36 -14.81 -28.65
C PRO A 259 6.86 -14.55 -28.76
N LEU A 260 6.30 -13.82 -27.80
CA LEU A 260 4.94 -13.29 -27.90
C LEU A 260 4.85 -12.29 -29.06
N PRO A 261 3.72 -12.24 -29.82
CA PRO A 261 3.54 -11.23 -30.85
C PRO A 261 3.68 -9.80 -30.29
N SER A 262 4.50 -8.97 -30.91
CA SER A 262 4.78 -7.59 -30.48
C SER A 262 3.64 -6.60 -30.71
N THR A 263 2.42 -7.08 -31.02
CA THR A 263 1.23 -6.25 -31.24
C THR A 263 0.72 -5.58 -29.97
N LYS A 264 1.14 -6.06 -28.80
CA LYS A 264 0.80 -5.49 -27.49
C LYS A 264 2.09 -5.02 -26.80
N PRO A 265 2.17 -3.78 -26.29
CA PRO A 265 3.41 -3.26 -25.68
C PRO A 265 3.93 -4.10 -24.49
N GLN A 266 3.04 -4.66 -23.67
CA GLN A 266 3.41 -5.57 -22.58
C GLN A 266 4.08 -6.86 -23.07
N ASN A 267 3.77 -7.33 -24.29
CA ASN A 267 4.44 -8.49 -24.87
C ASN A 267 5.89 -8.16 -25.21
N VAL A 268 6.17 -6.93 -25.69
CA VAL A 268 7.53 -6.47 -25.98
C VAL A 268 8.35 -6.43 -24.69
N VAL A 269 7.80 -5.86 -23.62
CA VAL A 269 8.45 -5.85 -22.30
C VAL A 269 8.67 -7.26 -21.79
N SER A 270 7.64 -8.12 -21.81
CA SER A 270 7.75 -9.50 -21.35
C SER A 270 8.75 -10.33 -22.15
N ASN A 271 8.86 -10.11 -23.47
CA ASN A 271 9.88 -10.77 -24.29
C ASN A 271 11.29 -10.31 -23.88
N GLY A 272 11.48 -9.04 -23.52
CA GLY A 272 12.75 -8.52 -23.00
C GLY A 272 13.15 -9.12 -21.64
N LEU A 273 12.18 -9.56 -20.82
CA LEU A 273 12.43 -10.25 -19.55
C LEU A 273 12.87 -11.71 -19.74
N ARG A 274 12.43 -12.33 -20.84
CA ARG A 274 12.67 -13.75 -21.14
C ARG A 274 14.03 -13.93 -21.80
N THR A 275 15.12 -13.63 -21.11
CA THR A 275 16.46 -14.01 -21.58
C THR A 275 16.69 -15.50 -21.37
N LYS A 276 17.59 -16.13 -22.15
CA LYS A 276 17.90 -17.55 -22.02
C LYS A 276 18.33 -17.92 -20.59
N ASP A 277 19.36 -17.24 -20.07
CA ASP A 277 19.88 -17.47 -18.72
C ASP A 277 18.82 -17.21 -17.64
N GLY A 278 18.01 -16.15 -17.82
CA GLY A 278 16.92 -15.82 -16.90
C GLY A 278 15.87 -16.92 -16.84
N MET A 279 15.41 -17.42 -17.99
CA MET A 279 14.43 -18.52 -18.00
C MET A 279 15.01 -19.85 -17.47
N GLU A 280 16.28 -20.14 -17.72
CA GLU A 280 16.97 -21.30 -17.15
C GLU A 280 17.05 -21.20 -15.61
N GLN A 281 17.33 -20.02 -15.08
CA GLN A 281 17.31 -19.75 -13.63
C GLN A 281 15.91 -19.94 -13.05
N THR A 282 14.88 -19.34 -13.67
CA THR A 282 13.49 -19.46 -13.20
C THR A 282 12.99 -20.90 -13.22
N THR A 283 13.24 -21.65 -14.30
CA THR A 283 12.86 -23.07 -14.36
C THR A 283 13.65 -23.94 -13.38
N SER A 284 14.90 -23.58 -13.08
CA SER A 284 15.69 -24.23 -12.02
C SER A 284 15.10 -23.97 -10.63
N ALA A 285 14.62 -22.74 -10.38
CA ALA A 285 13.91 -22.40 -9.15
C ALA A 285 12.64 -23.24 -8.98
N TYR A 286 11.86 -23.41 -10.06
CA TYR A 286 10.64 -24.22 -10.04
C TYR A 286 10.91 -25.70 -9.79
N LYS A 287 11.97 -26.22 -10.40
CA LYS A 287 12.45 -27.58 -10.10
C LYS A 287 12.87 -27.73 -8.64
N ALA A 288 13.55 -26.73 -8.07
CA ALA A 288 13.96 -26.78 -6.67
C ALA A 288 12.73 -26.86 -5.72
N ILE A 289 11.65 -26.15 -6.05
CA ILE A 289 10.39 -26.19 -5.28
C ILE A 289 9.75 -27.58 -5.32
N SER A 290 9.69 -28.23 -6.49
CA SER A 290 9.09 -29.57 -6.60
C SER A 290 9.89 -30.65 -5.87
N GLU A 291 11.22 -30.48 -5.78
CA GLU A 291 12.09 -31.39 -5.03
C GLU A 291 12.00 -31.19 -3.51
N GLY A 292 11.79 -29.95 -3.06
CA GLY A 292 11.49 -29.58 -1.68
C GLY A 292 12.56 -28.73 -1.00
N SER A 293 12.49 -28.65 0.33
CA SER A 293 13.23 -27.66 1.14
C SER A 293 14.75 -27.64 0.92
N ASP A 294 15.40 -28.79 0.83
CA ASP A 294 16.85 -28.86 0.66
C ASP A 294 17.30 -28.37 -0.72
N SER A 295 16.54 -28.71 -1.75
CA SER A 295 16.76 -28.22 -3.11
C SER A 295 16.54 -26.71 -3.20
N ILE A 296 15.51 -26.17 -2.54
CA ILE A 296 15.29 -24.71 -2.43
C ILE A 296 16.53 -24.03 -1.82
N ASN A 297 17.00 -24.51 -0.67
CA ASN A 297 18.14 -23.91 0.02
C ASN A 297 19.43 -24.01 -0.84
N THR A 298 19.61 -25.14 -1.54
CA THR A 298 20.74 -25.37 -2.45
C THR A 298 20.68 -24.48 -3.69
N PHE A 299 19.48 -24.21 -4.22
CA PHE A 299 19.29 -23.28 -5.33
C PHE A 299 19.61 -21.86 -4.88
N VAL A 300 19.00 -21.39 -3.79
CA VAL A 300 19.18 -20.03 -3.28
C VAL A 300 20.65 -19.74 -2.91
N SER A 301 21.37 -20.70 -2.34
CA SER A 301 22.79 -20.52 -1.97
C SER A 301 23.73 -20.36 -3.17
N LYS A 302 23.29 -20.74 -4.38
CA LYS A 302 24.03 -20.56 -5.64
C LYS A 302 23.69 -19.25 -6.33
N LEU A 303 22.61 -18.59 -5.93
CA LEU A 303 22.26 -17.30 -6.52
C LEU A 303 23.27 -16.24 -6.06
N PRO A 304 23.61 -15.28 -6.95
CA PRO A 304 24.40 -14.15 -6.52
C PRO A 304 23.66 -13.41 -5.40
N PRO A 305 24.38 -12.89 -4.39
CA PRO A 305 23.75 -12.00 -3.41
C PRO A 305 23.06 -10.87 -4.16
N LYS A 306 21.97 -10.33 -3.60
CA LYS A 306 21.34 -9.12 -4.11
C LYS A 306 22.48 -8.12 -4.32
N VAL A 307 22.75 -7.75 -5.57
CA VAL A 307 23.74 -6.73 -5.87
C VAL A 307 23.20 -5.50 -5.17
N GLY A 308 23.80 -5.14 -4.05
CA GLY A 308 23.63 -3.82 -3.48
C GLY A 308 24.17 -2.91 -4.54
N ASP A 309 23.29 -2.36 -5.38
CA ASP A 309 23.68 -1.33 -6.31
C ASP A 309 24.43 -0.29 -5.48
N VAL A 310 25.69 -0.05 -5.84
CA VAL A 310 26.50 0.99 -5.26
C VAL A 310 25.82 2.31 -5.65
N GLY A 311 24.81 2.72 -4.89
CA GLY A 311 23.93 3.81 -5.28
C GLY A 311 22.62 3.81 -4.51
N VAL A 312 22.59 4.62 -3.44
CA VAL A 312 21.44 5.05 -2.64
C VAL A 312 20.77 3.95 -1.80
N ASP A 313 20.99 4.02 -0.49
CA ASP A 313 20.18 3.29 0.49
C ASP A 313 18.76 3.86 0.51
N LEU A 314 17.81 3.12 -0.06
CA LEU A 314 16.38 3.47 -0.15
C LEU A 314 15.54 2.87 0.99
N SER A 315 16.15 2.29 2.02
CA SER A 315 15.43 1.60 3.09
C SER A 315 14.40 2.50 3.78
N LYS A 316 14.74 3.77 4.02
CA LYS A 316 13.83 4.75 4.63
C LYS A 316 12.65 5.09 3.72
N GLU A 317 12.88 5.24 2.42
CA GLU A 317 11.84 5.51 1.42
C GLU A 317 10.90 4.32 1.27
N VAL A 318 11.43 3.09 1.29
CA VAL A 318 10.66 1.85 1.29
C VAL A 318 9.75 1.79 2.53
N ASP A 319 10.30 2.00 3.72
CA ASP A 319 9.54 1.98 4.97
C ASP A 319 8.47 3.08 5.03
N ASN A 320 8.83 4.29 4.57
CA ASN A 320 7.88 5.39 4.45
C ASN A 320 6.74 5.03 3.49
N THR A 321 7.04 4.44 2.33
CA THR A 321 6.02 4.09 1.33
C THR A 321 5.11 2.96 1.80
N LYS A 322 5.65 1.95 2.50
CA LYS A 322 4.84 0.91 3.17
C LYS A 322 3.89 1.51 4.20
N ARG A 323 4.40 2.42 5.04
CA ARG A 323 3.58 3.13 6.04
C ARG A 323 2.47 3.93 5.38
N VAL A 324 2.78 4.69 4.33
CA VAL A 324 1.78 5.43 3.55
C VAL A 324 0.74 4.48 2.94
N THR A 325 1.17 3.34 2.40
CA THR A 325 0.25 2.32 1.87
C THR A 325 -0.74 1.84 2.94
N GLU A 326 -0.28 1.63 4.18
CA GLU A 326 -1.13 1.22 5.29
C GLU A 326 -2.11 2.32 5.73
N ILE A 327 -1.66 3.58 5.79
CA ILE A 327 -2.50 4.75 6.08
C ILE A 327 -3.62 4.86 5.02
N LEU A 328 -3.27 4.70 3.74
CA LEU A 328 -4.23 4.70 2.62
C LEU A 328 -5.21 3.53 2.72
N ARG A 329 -4.72 2.32 3.02
CA ARG A 329 -5.54 1.11 3.20
C ARG A 329 -6.58 1.28 4.30
N ARG A 330 -6.22 1.94 5.39
CA ARG A 330 -7.13 2.26 6.51
C ARG A 330 -8.08 3.43 6.20
N GLY A 331 -7.89 4.12 5.08
CA GLY A 331 -8.69 5.28 4.69
C GLY A 331 -8.49 6.50 5.60
N GLU A 332 -7.35 6.60 6.29
CA GLU A 332 -7.11 7.65 7.30
C GLU A 332 -7.00 9.06 6.68
N LEU A 333 -6.66 9.16 5.39
CA LEU A 333 -6.60 10.46 4.68
C LEU A 333 -7.95 10.92 4.15
N LYS A 334 -8.90 9.99 3.95
CA LYS A 334 -10.18 10.26 3.29
C LYS A 334 -11.01 11.37 3.96
N PRO A 335 -11.13 11.44 5.31
CA PRO A 335 -11.85 12.52 5.96
C PRO A 335 -11.26 13.91 5.68
N PHE A 336 -9.94 14.00 5.50
CA PHE A 336 -9.26 15.25 5.17
C PHE A 336 -9.49 15.63 3.70
N GLU A 337 -9.40 14.66 2.79
CA GLU A 337 -9.65 14.86 1.36
C GLU A 337 -11.09 15.29 1.08
N ASP A 338 -12.06 14.62 1.70
CA ASP A 338 -13.48 14.99 1.62
C ASP A 338 -13.71 16.42 2.14
N ARG A 339 -13.03 16.79 3.23
CA ARG A 339 -13.12 18.13 3.81
C ARG A 339 -12.49 19.19 2.91
N ILE A 340 -11.32 18.92 2.34
CA ILE A 340 -10.65 19.84 1.40
C ILE A 340 -11.54 20.05 0.18
N LYS A 341 -12.05 18.97 -0.42
CA LYS A 341 -12.94 19.02 -1.58
C LYS A 341 -14.22 19.81 -1.30
N GLN A 342 -14.81 19.64 -0.12
CA GLN A 342 -15.97 20.44 0.30
C GLN A 342 -15.65 21.94 0.41
N LEU A 343 -14.48 22.28 0.99
CA LEU A 343 -14.03 23.65 1.14
C LEU A 343 -13.71 24.29 -0.22
N GLU A 344 -13.05 23.57 -1.13
CA GLU A 344 -12.76 24.00 -2.49
C GLU A 344 -14.04 24.23 -3.30
N ALA A 345 -15.01 23.32 -3.22
CA ALA A 345 -16.31 23.50 -3.87
C ALA A 345 -17.04 24.75 -3.35
N THR A 346 -16.98 25.01 -2.05
CA THR A 346 -17.55 26.23 -1.45
C THR A 346 -16.79 27.47 -1.90
N GLN A 347 -15.45 27.41 -1.95
CA GLN A 347 -14.62 28.52 -2.42
C GLN A 347 -14.94 28.86 -3.87
N LYS A 348 -15.08 27.84 -4.73
CA LYS A 348 -15.45 27.98 -6.13
C LYS A 348 -16.82 28.63 -6.29
N GLN A 349 -17.82 28.17 -5.54
CA GLN A 349 -19.16 28.76 -5.55
C GLN A 349 -19.15 30.25 -5.17
N LEU A 350 -18.40 30.63 -4.12
CA LEU A 350 -18.30 32.02 -3.70
C LEU A 350 -17.50 32.90 -4.67
N LYS A 351 -16.51 32.33 -5.38
CA LYS A 351 -15.71 33.05 -6.39
C LYS A 351 -16.47 33.26 -7.69
N GLU A 352 -17.17 32.23 -8.16
CA GLU A 352 -17.80 32.24 -9.49
C GLU A 352 -19.24 32.76 -9.46
N ASN A 353 -20.03 32.37 -8.46
CA ASN A 353 -21.47 32.65 -8.41
C ASN A 353 -21.97 32.89 -6.96
N PRO A 354 -21.54 33.99 -6.29
CA PRO A 354 -22.05 34.32 -4.96
C PRO A 354 -23.52 34.73 -5.03
N THR A 355 -24.36 34.18 -4.15
CA THR A 355 -25.77 34.57 -4.09
C THR A 355 -25.95 35.88 -3.32
N ILE A 356 -27.08 36.57 -3.50
CA ILE A 356 -27.44 37.77 -2.70
C ILE A 356 -27.43 37.43 -1.19
N GLY A 357 -27.90 36.23 -0.83
CA GLY A 357 -27.84 35.72 0.54
C GLY A 357 -26.40 35.58 1.05
N ASP A 358 -25.47 35.15 0.20
CA ASP A 358 -24.04 35.07 0.56
C ASP A 358 -23.43 36.44 0.78
N HIS A 359 -23.74 37.43 -0.05
CA HIS A 359 -23.27 38.81 0.13
C HIS A 359 -23.72 39.38 1.48
N ILE A 360 -25.00 39.25 1.82
CA ILE A 360 -25.56 39.74 3.09
C ILE A 360 -24.91 39.00 4.28
N LYS A 361 -24.86 37.67 4.21
CA LYS A 361 -24.29 36.83 5.28
C LYS A 361 -22.80 37.09 5.49
N CYS A 362 -22.04 37.27 4.41
CA CYS A 362 -20.61 37.54 4.48
C CYS A 362 -20.33 38.96 4.96
N PHE A 363 -21.16 39.94 4.60
CA PHE A 363 -21.08 41.31 5.15
C PHE A 363 -21.25 41.31 6.68
N PHE A 364 -22.25 40.61 7.22
CA PHE A 364 -22.44 40.53 8.68
C PHE A 364 -21.29 39.78 9.39
N LYS A 365 -20.61 38.85 8.71
CA LYS A 365 -19.51 38.08 9.31
C LYS A 365 -18.14 38.73 9.20
N HIS A 366 -17.87 39.42 8.09
CA HIS A 366 -16.54 39.91 7.73
C HIS A 366 -16.50 41.41 7.48
N GLY A 367 -17.62 42.11 7.69
CA GLY A 367 -17.75 43.55 7.47
C GLY A 367 -17.47 43.91 6.01
N LEU A 368 -16.63 44.92 5.82
CA LEU A 368 -16.25 45.45 4.51
C LEU A 368 -15.54 44.44 3.60
N LYS A 369 -14.97 43.36 4.17
CA LYS A 369 -14.35 42.30 3.36
C LYS A 369 -15.39 41.44 2.64
N GLY A 370 -16.65 41.46 3.07
CA GLY A 370 -17.75 40.76 2.41
C GLY A 370 -17.42 39.32 2.04
N VAL A 371 -17.77 38.92 0.82
CA VAL A 371 -17.53 37.58 0.26
C VAL A 371 -16.03 37.24 0.23
N GLN A 372 -15.16 38.21 -0.06
CA GLN A 372 -13.71 38.00 -0.07
C GLN A 372 -13.19 37.56 1.30
N GLY A 373 -13.72 38.12 2.39
CA GLY A 373 -13.36 37.70 3.75
C GLY A 373 -13.71 36.25 4.08
N GLU A 374 -14.82 35.72 3.52
CA GLU A 374 -15.16 34.30 3.66
C GLU A 374 -14.27 33.43 2.76
N ILE A 375 -13.91 33.89 1.56
CA ILE A 375 -12.96 33.21 0.67
C ILE A 375 -11.59 33.06 1.36
N ASP A 376 -11.03 34.14 1.91
CA ASP A 376 -9.74 34.12 2.63
C ASP A 376 -9.78 33.14 3.82
N LYS A 377 -10.91 33.12 4.53
CA LYS A 377 -11.13 32.20 5.66
C LYS A 377 -11.22 30.74 5.22
N ILE A 378 -11.87 30.47 4.09
CA ILE A 378 -11.93 29.12 3.50
C ILE A 378 -10.54 28.68 3.05
N GLU A 379 -9.78 29.56 2.40
CA GLU A 379 -8.40 29.29 2.00
C GLU A 379 -7.51 28.94 3.19
N GLY A 380 -7.59 29.70 4.29
CA GLY A 380 -6.89 29.37 5.52
C GLY A 380 -7.31 28.03 6.14
N LYS A 381 -8.58 27.62 5.99
CA LYS A 381 -9.05 26.29 6.42
C LYS A 381 -8.53 25.18 5.51
N ILE A 382 -8.50 25.39 4.18
CA ILE A 382 -7.90 24.46 3.23
C ILE A 382 -6.44 24.25 3.60
N GLN A 383 -5.66 25.31 3.73
CA GLN A 383 -4.25 25.24 4.11
C GLN A 383 -4.04 24.48 5.44
N THR A 384 -4.82 24.80 6.47
CA THR A 384 -4.72 24.11 7.77
C THR A 384 -5.08 22.61 7.64
N THR A 385 -6.12 22.29 6.86
CA THR A 385 -6.56 20.90 6.65
C THR A 385 -5.53 20.12 5.84
N SER A 386 -4.91 20.75 4.83
CA SER A 386 -3.82 20.17 4.04
C SER A 386 -2.57 19.91 4.88
N MET A 387 -2.20 20.83 5.78
CA MET A 387 -1.10 20.59 6.73
C MET A 387 -1.41 19.45 7.71
N ALA A 388 -2.66 19.35 8.18
CA ALA A 388 -3.09 18.26 9.04
C ALA A 388 -3.04 16.91 8.30
N ARG A 389 -3.55 16.85 7.06
CA ARG A 389 -3.44 15.70 6.14
C ARG A 389 -1.97 15.31 5.94
N GLN A 390 -1.12 16.28 5.62
CA GLN A 390 0.31 16.05 5.41
C GLN A 390 0.98 15.46 6.65
N GLY A 391 0.61 15.94 7.84
CA GLY A 391 1.09 15.33 9.07
C GLY A 391 0.69 13.86 9.23
N VAL A 392 -0.56 13.49 8.85
CA VAL A 392 -1.00 12.08 8.87
C VAL A 392 -0.17 11.27 7.87
N PHE A 393 -0.03 11.79 6.65
CA PHE A 393 0.75 11.17 5.57
C PHE A 393 2.21 10.92 5.98
N GLU A 394 2.83 11.88 6.67
CA GLU A 394 4.19 11.78 7.22
C GLU A 394 4.28 10.88 8.46
N GLY A 395 3.17 10.26 8.88
CA GLY A 395 3.10 9.38 10.03
C GLY A 395 3.32 10.07 11.38
N LYS A 396 3.17 11.40 11.44
CA LYS A 396 3.31 12.14 12.70
C LYS A 396 2.16 11.80 13.62
N SER A 397 2.44 11.50 14.89
CA SER A 397 1.36 11.27 15.87
C SER A 397 0.77 12.59 16.37
N VAL A 398 -0.40 12.53 17.03
CA VAL A 398 -0.97 13.72 17.69
C VAL A 398 -0.09 14.13 18.86
N GLU A 399 0.49 13.16 19.56
CA GLU A 399 1.40 13.34 20.70
C GLU A 399 2.68 14.07 20.27
N GLU A 400 3.29 13.70 19.14
CA GLU A 400 4.45 14.40 18.58
C GLU A 400 4.13 15.86 18.24
N LEU A 401 2.95 16.10 17.64
CA LEU A 401 2.50 17.46 17.33
C LEU A 401 2.22 18.28 18.61
N GLN A 402 1.73 17.65 19.67
CA GLN A 402 1.52 18.27 20.99
C GLN A 402 2.85 18.59 21.67
N GLN A 403 3.81 17.66 21.66
CA GLN A 403 5.16 17.88 22.20
C GLN A 403 5.85 19.04 21.48
N LYS A 404 5.79 19.07 20.14
CA LYS A 404 6.31 20.19 19.35
C LYS A 404 5.64 21.51 19.73
N LEU A 405 4.31 21.52 19.91
CA LEU A 405 3.58 22.69 20.35
C LEU A 405 4.02 23.17 21.75
N GLN A 406 4.27 22.24 22.68
CA GLN A 406 4.76 22.59 24.02
C GLN A 406 6.17 23.18 23.96
N GLY A 407 7.07 22.62 23.15
CA GLY A 407 8.40 23.19 22.92
C GLY A 407 8.32 24.64 22.43
N MET A 408 7.49 24.92 21.42
CA MET A 408 7.29 26.29 20.93
C MET A 408 6.73 27.24 22.00
N LYS A 409 5.87 26.75 22.91
CA LYS A 409 5.33 27.54 24.03
C LYS A 409 6.41 27.85 25.08
N VAL A 410 7.34 26.93 25.31
CA VAL A 410 8.51 27.15 26.16
C VAL A 410 9.42 28.22 25.53
N ASP A 411 9.80 28.07 24.27
CA ASP A 411 10.64 29.05 23.56
C ASP A 411 10.02 30.46 23.60
N ARG A 412 8.70 30.55 23.38
CA ARG A 412 7.95 31.81 23.49
C ARG A 412 8.06 32.43 24.89
N ALA A 413 8.01 31.62 25.94
CA ALA A 413 8.16 32.08 27.32
C ALA A 413 9.58 32.58 27.59
N GLU A 414 10.61 31.91 27.06
CA GLU A 414 12.00 32.34 27.16
C GLU A 414 12.23 33.70 26.48
N PHE A 415 11.71 33.90 25.26
CA PHE A 415 11.77 35.20 24.60
C PHE A 415 11.01 36.29 25.36
N ALA A 416 9.87 35.96 25.96
CA ALA A 416 9.13 36.91 26.79
C ALA A 416 9.93 37.32 28.03
N LEU A 417 10.60 36.38 28.69
CA LEU A 417 11.47 36.63 29.84
C LEU A 417 12.69 37.47 29.44
N ALA A 418 13.34 37.16 28.32
CA ALA A 418 14.46 37.93 27.80
C ALA A 418 14.06 39.39 27.50
N MET A 419 12.88 39.60 26.89
CA MET A 419 12.33 40.95 26.67
C MET A 419 12.07 41.68 27.99
N GLU A 420 11.55 41.00 29.01
CA GLU A 420 11.30 41.59 30.32
C GLU A 420 12.60 41.99 31.03
N MET A 421 13.61 41.12 31.02
CA MET A 421 14.93 41.41 31.60
C MET A 421 15.57 42.63 30.95
N VAL A 422 15.56 42.67 29.62
CA VAL A 422 16.05 43.81 28.84
C VAL A 422 15.25 45.09 29.13
N GLY A 423 13.92 44.98 29.20
CA GLY A 423 13.05 46.11 29.55
C GLY A 423 13.34 46.67 30.94
N ARG A 424 13.64 45.82 31.93
CA ARG A 424 14.06 46.24 33.27
C ARG A 424 15.41 46.95 33.26
N GLU A 425 16.38 46.46 32.49
CA GLU A 425 17.71 47.10 32.40
C GLU A 425 17.65 48.48 31.76
N VAL A 426 16.93 48.61 30.64
CA VAL A 426 16.72 49.90 29.96
C VAL A 426 15.90 50.85 30.85
N GLY A 427 14.84 50.34 31.51
CA GLY A 427 14.02 51.12 32.43
C GLY A 427 14.78 51.58 33.68
N ARG A 428 15.68 50.74 34.21
CA ARG A 428 16.55 51.09 35.33
C ARG A 428 17.50 52.22 34.94
N LYS A 429 18.14 52.14 33.77
CA LYS A 429 19.01 53.21 33.28
C LYS A 429 18.24 54.53 33.16
N ALA A 430 17.06 54.51 32.56
CA ALA A 430 16.22 55.70 32.43
C ALA A 430 15.85 56.33 33.78
N LEU A 431 15.65 55.51 34.82
CA LEU A 431 15.45 55.99 36.19
C LEU A 431 16.73 56.56 36.81
N GLU A 432 17.87 55.89 36.63
CA GLU A 432 19.18 56.37 37.10
C GLU A 432 19.51 57.74 36.47
N ASP A 433 19.29 57.87 35.15
CA ASP A 433 19.45 59.12 34.41
C ASP A 433 18.49 60.22 34.94
N ALA A 434 17.22 59.88 35.20
CA ALA A 434 16.24 60.82 35.73
C ALA A 434 16.54 61.30 37.17
N HIS A 435 17.31 60.51 37.93
CA HIS A 435 17.71 60.82 39.30
C HIS A 435 19.16 61.32 39.43
N ASN A 436 19.84 61.65 38.31
CA ASN A 436 21.25 62.05 38.28
C ASN A 436 22.19 61.05 38.98
N MET A 437 21.87 59.76 38.93
CA MET A 437 22.72 58.68 39.44
C MET A 437 23.66 58.21 38.34
N THR A 438 24.85 57.71 38.71
CA THR A 438 25.76 57.09 37.74
C THR A 438 25.10 55.82 37.18
N PRO A 439 24.91 55.69 35.85
CA PRO A 439 24.25 54.54 35.26
C PRO A 439 24.99 53.23 35.53
N THR A 440 24.26 52.18 35.87
CA THR A 440 24.83 50.83 36.06
C THR A 440 25.11 50.11 34.73
N ILE A 441 24.58 50.60 33.60
CA ILE A 441 24.88 50.09 32.26
C ILE A 441 25.33 51.23 31.35
N SER A 442 26.30 50.94 30.48
CA SER A 442 26.82 51.90 29.49
C SER A 442 25.85 52.16 28.34
N ASP A 443 26.04 53.25 27.60
CA ASP A 443 25.27 53.56 26.37
C ASP A 443 25.35 52.44 25.33
N ASN A 444 26.53 51.84 25.15
CA ASN A 444 26.71 50.70 24.25
C ASN A 444 25.92 49.48 24.70
N GLN A 445 25.85 49.22 26.01
CA GLN A 445 25.03 48.12 26.55
C GLN A 445 23.54 48.41 26.40
N GLU A 446 23.11 49.66 26.52
CA GLU A 446 21.71 50.04 26.27
C GLU A 446 21.30 49.84 24.80
N VAL A 447 22.17 50.22 23.86
CA VAL A 447 21.93 49.99 22.42
C VAL A 447 21.84 48.49 22.13
N GLN A 448 22.77 47.69 22.65
CA GLN A 448 22.72 46.22 22.51
C GLN A 448 21.47 45.60 23.15
N ALA A 449 21.02 46.13 24.28
CA ALA A 449 19.80 45.73 24.95
C ALA A 449 18.57 46.03 24.07
N ARG A 450 18.44 47.25 23.54
CA ARG A 450 17.35 47.63 22.62
C ARG A 450 17.32 46.79 21.33
N ASP A 451 18.48 46.48 20.78
CA ASP A 451 18.60 45.59 19.61
C ASP A 451 18.12 44.17 19.95
N THR A 452 18.54 43.65 21.10
CA THR A 452 18.13 42.33 21.60
C THR A 452 16.62 42.26 21.81
N HIS A 453 16.02 43.29 22.42
CA HIS A 453 14.58 43.40 22.58
C HIS A 453 13.84 43.40 21.25
N THR A 454 14.34 44.15 20.26
CA THR A 454 13.73 44.24 18.93
C THR A 454 13.75 42.90 18.21
N ARG A 455 14.87 42.17 18.26
CA ARG A 455 14.97 40.81 17.69
C ARG A 455 14.08 39.82 18.44
N ALA A 456 14.13 39.80 19.77
CA ALA A 456 13.31 38.92 20.60
C ALA A 456 11.80 39.16 20.40
N LYS A 457 11.38 40.42 20.19
CA LYS A 457 10.00 40.76 19.85
C LYS A 457 9.58 40.16 18.50
N ALA A 458 10.42 40.30 17.47
CA ALA A 458 10.14 39.73 16.15
C ALA A 458 10.05 38.20 16.20
N GLU A 459 10.97 37.54 16.90
CA GLU A 459 10.97 36.08 17.09
C GLU A 459 9.74 35.61 17.88
N LYS A 460 9.37 36.31 18.95
CA LYS A 460 8.16 36.03 19.72
C LYS A 460 6.89 36.16 18.87
N GLU A 461 6.79 37.18 18.03
CA GLU A 461 5.66 37.36 17.12
C GLU A 461 5.58 36.25 16.06
N ASN A 462 6.73 35.77 15.57
CA ASN A 462 6.81 34.63 14.67
C ASN A 462 6.38 33.32 15.37
N LEU A 463 6.86 33.07 16.58
CA LEU A 463 6.45 31.94 17.41
C LEU A 463 4.95 31.99 17.72
N ASP A 464 4.40 33.16 18.03
CA ASP A 464 2.95 33.33 18.27
C ASP A 464 2.11 32.93 17.05
N LYS A 465 2.56 33.28 15.84
CA LYS A 465 1.91 32.84 14.59
C LYS A 465 2.05 31.32 14.41
N GLY A 466 3.25 30.77 14.63
CA GLY A 466 3.52 29.33 14.52
C GLY A 466 2.71 28.49 15.50
N ILE A 467 2.63 28.90 16.78
CA ILE A 467 1.82 28.27 17.83
C ILE A 467 0.36 28.24 17.41
N LYS A 468 -0.21 29.38 17.00
CA LYS A 468 -1.62 29.45 16.55
C LYS A 468 -1.90 28.55 15.35
N GLN A 469 -0.95 28.46 14.41
CA GLN A 469 -1.08 27.57 13.26
C GLN A 469 -1.05 26.10 13.68
N GLN A 470 -0.09 25.72 14.54
CA GLN A 470 0.05 24.37 15.05
C GLN A 470 -1.16 23.94 15.90
N GLU A 471 -1.72 24.84 16.73
CA GLU A 471 -2.97 24.61 17.47
C GLU A 471 -4.16 24.34 16.55
N LYS A 472 -4.26 25.07 15.44
CA LYS A 472 -5.31 24.82 14.43
C LYS A 472 -5.11 23.47 13.74
N VAL A 473 -3.88 23.11 13.38
CA VAL A 473 -3.55 21.80 12.78
C VAL A 473 -3.91 20.67 13.74
N LEU A 474 -3.53 20.78 15.02
CA LEU A 474 -3.92 19.83 16.07
C LEU A 474 -5.44 19.72 16.20
N SER A 475 -6.16 20.83 16.25
CA SER A 475 -7.63 20.79 16.32
C SER A 475 -8.28 20.08 15.12
N VAL A 476 -7.72 20.24 13.92
CA VAL A 476 -8.19 19.52 12.73
C VAL A 476 -7.84 18.03 12.82
N ARG A 477 -6.61 17.69 13.25
CA ARG A 477 -6.17 16.31 13.48
C ARG A 477 -7.05 15.58 14.49
N GLU A 478 -7.39 16.20 15.61
CA GLU A 478 -8.26 15.60 16.63
C GLU A 478 -9.69 15.37 16.12
N LYS A 479 -10.16 16.19 15.17
CA LYS A 479 -11.52 16.09 14.62
C LYS A 479 -11.65 15.10 13.47
N LEU A 480 -10.65 15.05 12.59
CA LEU A 480 -10.70 14.30 11.33
C LEU A 480 -9.76 13.11 11.31
N GLY A 481 -8.77 13.07 12.20
CA GLY A 481 -7.76 12.01 12.26
C GLY A 481 -8.30 10.70 12.82
N PRO A 482 -7.47 9.64 12.76
CA PRO A 482 -7.80 8.34 13.32
C PRO A 482 -8.07 8.51 14.83
N LYS A 483 -9.24 8.07 15.29
CA LYS A 483 -9.51 8.04 16.72
C LYS A 483 -8.63 6.95 17.33
N ALA A 484 -7.90 7.27 18.39
CA ALA A 484 -7.15 6.26 19.13
C ALA A 484 -8.09 5.09 19.47
N PRO A 485 -7.65 3.82 19.32
CA PRO A 485 -8.44 2.68 19.76
C PRO A 485 -8.78 2.92 21.24
N GLN A 486 -10.07 2.97 21.54
CA GLN A 486 -10.53 3.12 22.92
C GLN A 486 -10.03 1.91 23.70
N GLN A 487 -8.98 2.09 24.50
CA GLN A 487 -8.58 1.12 25.49
C GLN A 487 -9.75 0.93 26.46
N GLY A 488 -10.39 -0.22 26.39
CA GLY A 488 -11.29 -0.74 27.42
C GLY A 488 -12.56 0.07 27.67
N GLN A 489 -13.59 -0.14 26.85
CA GLN A 489 -14.94 -0.30 27.39
C GLN A 489 -15.45 -1.68 27.00
N GLY A 490 -15.44 -2.57 27.99
CA GLY A 490 -16.01 -3.89 27.88
C GLY A 490 -17.45 -3.85 27.39
N GLU A 491 -17.81 -4.93 26.73
CA GLU A 491 -19.17 -5.34 26.41
C GLU A 491 -20.18 -4.84 27.45
N LYS A 492 -20.94 -3.81 27.11
CA LYS A 492 -22.25 -3.65 27.73
C LYS A 492 -23.19 -4.61 27.04
N GLN A 493 -23.32 -5.76 27.72
CA GLN A 493 -24.41 -6.71 27.69
C GLN A 493 -25.71 -6.16 27.12
N GLY A 494 -26.33 -6.99 26.30
CA GLY A 494 -27.62 -6.74 25.68
C GLY A 494 -28.68 -6.27 26.68
N LYS A 495 -29.42 -5.25 26.26
CA LYS A 495 -30.78 -5.05 26.75
C LYS A 495 -31.71 -5.82 25.84
N SER A 496 -32.28 -6.87 26.43
CA SER A 496 -33.55 -7.44 26.06
C SER A 496 -34.57 -6.35 25.73
N LEU A 497 -35.21 -6.47 24.58
CA LEU A 497 -36.52 -5.90 24.35
C LEU A 497 -37.50 -7.06 24.24
N SER A 498 -38.11 -7.36 25.37
CA SER A 498 -39.46 -7.91 25.43
C SER A 498 -40.44 -6.75 25.24
N VAL A 499 -41.13 -6.71 24.10
CA VAL A 499 -42.61 -6.63 24.00
C VAL A 499 -43.00 -7.41 22.76
#